data_AF-A0A345D9K3-F1
#
_entry.id   AF-A0A345D9K3-F1
#
_cell.length_a   1.000
_cell.length_b   1.000
_cell.length_c   1.000
_cell.angle_alpha   90.00
_cell.angle_beta   90.00
_cell.angle_gamma   90.00
#
_symmetry.space_group_name_H-M   'P 1'
#
loop_
_entity.id
_entity.type
_entity.pdbx_description
1 polymer ?
#
loop_
_entity_poly.entity_id
_entity_poly.type
_entity_poly.pdbx_seq_one_letter_code
_entity_poly.pdbx_strand_id
1 'polypeptide(L)'
;MKLRYAFILMMVINTAQASTGVSCLIEARFQSRLNLAASPDGKVIVNVAKVTQARDDTQQRNDFKNCATQFKKGARIQFNTDELIHQRRGTKIWLNYIYGDDRGGARWEHYIVIPQTRFKEH
;
A
#
# COMPACT_ATOMS: atom_id res chain seq x y z
N MET A 1 13.52 -32.08 -47.56
CA MET A 1 13.44 -30.61 -47.73
C MET A 1 11.96 -30.19 -47.78
N LYS A 2 11.46 -29.54 -46.72
CA LYS A 2 10.38 -28.53 -46.73
C LYS A 2 10.09 -28.12 -45.28
N LEU A 3 10.93 -27.18 -44.83
CA LEU A 3 10.68 -26.30 -43.69
C LEU A 3 9.31 -25.64 -43.87
N ARG A 4 8.42 -25.78 -42.89
CA ARG A 4 7.24 -24.92 -42.78
C ARG A 4 7.18 -24.38 -41.36
N TYR A 5 7.83 -23.23 -41.19
CA TYR A 5 7.60 -22.32 -40.08
C TYR A 5 6.15 -21.83 -40.16
N ALA A 6 5.35 -22.14 -39.13
CA ALA A 6 4.08 -21.47 -38.91
C ALA A 6 4.27 -20.53 -37.72
N PHE A 7 4.05 -19.24 -38.01
CA PHE A 7 4.25 -18.09 -37.16
C PHE A 7 3.59 -18.22 -35.79
N ILE A 8 4.37 -17.88 -34.76
CA ILE A 8 3.92 -17.60 -33.40
C ILE A 8 3.01 -16.37 -33.45
N LEU A 9 1.70 -16.56 -33.30
CA LEU A 9 0.80 -15.45 -32.99
C LEU A 9 0.85 -15.22 -31.48
N MET A 10 1.86 -14.48 -31.02
CA MET A 10 1.88 -13.87 -29.70
C MET A 10 0.74 -12.85 -29.63
N MET A 11 -0.46 -13.29 -29.24
CA MET A 11 -1.45 -12.40 -28.66
C MET A 11 -0.99 -12.07 -27.23
N VAL A 12 0.02 -11.20 -27.14
CA VAL A 12 0.25 -10.42 -25.92
C VAL A 12 -0.89 -9.42 -25.88
N ILE A 13 -2.01 -9.82 -25.27
CA ILE A 13 -3.06 -8.90 -24.86
C ILE A 13 -2.49 -8.10 -23.68
N ASN A 14 -1.59 -7.16 -23.99
CA ASN A 14 -1.25 -6.04 -23.12
C ASN A 14 -2.43 -5.06 -23.19
N THR A 15 -3.58 -5.42 -22.63
CA THR A 15 -4.65 -4.47 -22.38
C THR A 15 -4.25 -3.55 -21.24
N ALA A 16 -3.48 -2.54 -21.61
CA ALA A 16 -3.63 -1.16 -21.21
C ALA A 16 -4.07 -0.91 -19.76
N GLN A 17 -3.14 -0.99 -18.81
CA GLN A 17 -3.37 -0.46 -17.48
C GLN A 17 -3.04 1.05 -17.48
N ALA A 18 -4.01 1.89 -17.83
CA ALA A 18 -4.01 3.26 -17.30
C ALA A 18 -4.77 3.22 -15.97
N SER A 19 -4.06 2.78 -14.92
CA SER A 19 -4.53 2.86 -13.54
C SER A 19 -4.40 4.29 -13.06
N THR A 20 -5.38 4.79 -12.30
CA THR A 20 -5.17 5.99 -11.50
C THR A 20 -4.52 5.58 -10.19
N GLY A 21 -3.40 6.21 -9.85
CA GLY A 21 -2.61 5.88 -8.66
C GLY A 21 -2.62 6.99 -7.62
N VAL A 22 -2.76 6.64 -6.35
CA VAL A 22 -2.47 7.48 -5.19
C VAL A 22 -1.29 6.89 -4.44
N SER A 23 -0.31 7.73 -4.11
CA SER A 23 0.80 7.36 -3.22
C SER A 23 0.98 8.41 -2.12
N CYS A 24 0.86 8.00 -0.87
CA CYS A 24 0.89 8.88 0.30
C CYS A 24 1.92 8.39 1.32
N LEU A 25 2.74 9.31 1.81
CA LEU A 25 3.62 9.09 2.96
C LEU A 25 2.87 9.52 4.23
N ILE A 26 2.67 8.57 5.14
CA ILE A 26 1.91 8.76 6.38
C ILE A 26 2.84 8.57 7.57
N GLU A 27 2.97 9.61 8.39
CA GLU A 27 3.48 9.48 9.75
C GLU A 27 2.33 9.09 10.68
N ALA A 28 2.54 8.07 11.50
CA ALA A 28 1.55 7.64 12.47
C ALA A 28 2.16 7.17 13.78
N ARG A 29 1.31 7.07 14.81
CA ARG A 29 1.64 6.48 16.10
C ARG A 29 0.94 5.14 16.23
N PHE A 30 1.71 4.06 16.32
CA PHE A 30 1.18 2.71 16.55
C PHE A 30 0.33 2.68 17.82
N GLN A 31 -0.87 2.10 17.75
CA GLN A 31 -1.80 2.04 18.89
C GLN A 31 -1.91 0.62 19.44
N SER A 32 -2.20 -0.35 18.58
CA SER A 32 -2.43 -1.73 19.00
C SER A 32 -2.30 -2.68 17.84
N ARG A 33 -2.05 -3.96 18.17
CA ARG A 33 -2.29 -5.09 17.28
C ARG A 33 -3.50 -5.87 17.77
N LEU A 34 -4.35 -6.24 16.84
CA LEU A 34 -5.39 -7.23 17.03
C LEU A 34 -4.97 -8.48 16.27
N ASN A 35 -4.76 -9.57 17.01
CA ASN A 35 -4.61 -10.89 16.41
C ASN A 35 -6.01 -11.45 16.25
N LEU A 36 -6.58 -11.31 15.05
CA LEU A 36 -7.85 -11.92 14.75
C LEU A 36 -7.57 -13.40 14.49
N ALA A 37 -8.03 -14.25 15.40
CA ALA A 37 -8.12 -15.68 15.12
C ALA A 37 -9.11 -15.84 13.97
N ALA A 38 -8.62 -16.13 12.77
CA ALA A 38 -9.46 -16.22 11.59
C ALA A 38 -9.23 -17.57 10.92
N SER A 39 -10.26 -18.43 10.93
CA SER A 39 -10.43 -19.58 10.03
C SER A 39 -9.30 -20.65 10.02
N PRO A 40 -9.48 -21.82 9.38
CA PRO A 40 -8.45 -22.88 9.31
C PRO A 40 -7.13 -22.44 8.64
N ASP A 41 -7.12 -21.33 7.91
CA ASP A 41 -6.06 -20.97 6.96
C ASP A 41 -5.05 -19.92 7.47
N GLY A 42 -5.20 -19.39 8.70
CA GLY A 42 -4.14 -18.61 9.35
C GLY A 42 -4.57 -17.35 10.11
N LYS A 43 -3.68 -16.84 10.98
CA LYS A 43 -3.95 -15.64 11.80
C LYS A 43 -3.94 -14.38 10.93
N VAL A 44 -5.02 -13.59 10.98
CA VAL A 44 -5.04 -12.24 10.38
C VAL A 44 -4.55 -11.24 11.41
N ILE A 45 -3.45 -10.55 11.09
CA ILE A 45 -2.85 -9.52 11.94
C ILE A 45 -3.41 -8.17 11.50
N VAL A 46 -4.13 -7.48 12.40
CA VAL A 46 -4.59 -6.10 12.14
C VAL A 46 -3.83 -5.15 13.06
N ASN A 47 -3.06 -4.25 12.47
CA ASN A 47 -2.41 -3.17 13.17
C ASN A 47 -3.28 -1.92 13.10
N VAL A 48 -3.32 -1.17 14.20
CA VAL A 48 -4.02 0.10 14.29
C VAL A 48 -3.01 1.19 14.58
N ALA A 49 -3.05 2.27 13.80
CA ALA A 49 -2.23 3.45 14.04
C ALA A 49 -3.07 4.73 13.98
N LYS A 50 -2.58 5.79 14.63
CA LYS A 50 -3.19 7.12 14.61
C LYS A 50 -2.32 8.06 13.80
N VAL A 51 -2.86 8.65 12.74
CA VAL A 51 -2.15 9.55 11.84
C VAL A 51 -1.68 10.79 12.61
N THR A 52 -0.41 11.14 12.48
CA THR A 52 0.15 12.41 12.97
C THR A 52 0.35 13.40 11.84
N GLN A 53 0.72 12.92 10.66
CA GLN A 53 0.89 13.71 9.44
C GLN A 53 0.72 12.83 8.20
N ALA A 54 0.29 13.41 7.08
CA ALA A 54 0.31 12.77 5.78
C ALA A 54 0.72 13.79 4.71
N ARG A 55 1.45 13.32 3.71
CA ARG A 55 1.87 14.10 2.54
C ARG A 55 1.89 13.23 1.30
N ASP A 56 1.82 13.85 0.14
CA ASP A 56 1.95 13.14 -1.13
C ASP A 56 3.36 12.51 -1.22
N ASP A 57 3.45 11.29 -1.73
CA ASP A 57 4.72 10.67 -2.08
C ASP A 57 5.21 11.26 -3.41
N THR A 58 6.31 12.02 -3.36
CA THR A 58 6.90 12.66 -4.54
C THR A 58 7.80 11.73 -5.34
N GLN A 59 8.08 10.52 -4.83
CA GLN A 59 8.92 9.53 -5.53
C GLN A 59 8.13 8.64 -6.49
N GLN A 60 6.80 8.65 -6.40
CA GLN A 60 5.91 7.85 -7.25
C GLN A 60 5.01 8.73 -8.10
N ARG A 61 4.53 8.17 -9.22
CA ARG A 61 3.46 8.78 -10.00
C ARG A 61 2.20 8.81 -9.13
N ASN A 62 1.72 10.01 -8.82
CA ASN A 62 0.53 10.23 -8.02
C ASN A 62 -0.47 11.08 -8.82
N ASP A 63 -1.47 10.39 -9.38
CA ASP A 63 -2.49 11.00 -10.24
C ASP A 63 -3.50 11.82 -9.43
N PHE A 64 -3.67 11.52 -8.14
CA PHE A 64 -4.50 12.30 -7.22
C PHE A 64 -3.69 12.80 -6.01
N LYS A 65 -3.34 14.08 -6.06
CA LYS A 65 -2.65 14.79 -4.98
C LYS A 65 -3.63 15.20 -3.89
N ASN A 66 -3.11 15.50 -2.70
CA ASN A 66 -3.82 15.92 -1.46
C ASN A 66 -4.04 14.82 -0.42
N CYS A 67 -3.03 14.00 -0.18
CA CYS A 67 -3.02 13.01 0.90
C CYS A 67 -3.35 13.60 2.29
N ALA A 68 -3.01 14.87 2.55
CA ALA A 68 -3.34 15.55 3.80
C ALA A 68 -4.86 15.69 4.05
N THR A 69 -5.67 15.80 2.98
CA THR A 69 -7.13 15.90 3.07
C THR A 69 -7.76 14.52 3.33
N GLN A 70 -7.19 13.48 2.72
CA GLN A 70 -7.64 12.09 2.88
C GLN A 70 -7.27 11.53 4.26
N PHE A 71 -6.04 11.76 4.72
CA PHE A 71 -5.50 11.25 5.98
C PHE A 71 -5.36 12.37 7.00
N LYS A 72 -6.50 12.78 7.57
CA LYS A 72 -6.54 13.84 8.58
C LYS A 72 -5.73 13.47 9.82
N LYS A 73 -5.05 14.45 10.41
CA LYS A 73 -4.37 14.30 11.70
C LYS A 73 -5.35 13.76 12.75
N GLY A 74 -4.95 12.70 13.44
CA GLY A 74 -5.75 12.01 14.45
C GLY A 74 -6.68 10.92 13.92
N ALA A 75 -6.80 10.77 12.58
CA ALA A 75 -7.52 9.66 11.98
C ALA A 75 -6.89 8.32 12.39
N ARG A 76 -7.74 7.30 12.52
CA ARG A 76 -7.31 5.93 12.79
C ARG A 76 -7.22 5.17 11.47
N ILE A 77 -6.10 4.51 11.26
CA ILE A 77 -5.88 3.62 10.11
C ILE A 77 -5.70 2.19 10.61
N GLN A 78 -6.23 1.25 9.84
CA GLN A 78 -6.12 -0.17 10.08
C GLN A 78 -5.44 -0.82 8.88
N PHE A 79 -4.47 -1.69 9.12
CA PHE A 79 -3.71 -2.31 8.06
C PHE A 79 -3.12 -3.65 8.51
N ASN A 80 -2.97 -4.56 7.54
CA ASN A 80 -2.41 -5.88 7.78
C ASN A 80 -0.92 -5.89 7.40
N THR A 81 -0.07 -6.24 8.37
CA THR A 81 1.36 -6.45 8.19
C THR A 81 1.93 -7.16 9.43
N ASP A 82 2.90 -8.03 9.21
CA ASP A 82 3.70 -8.67 10.26
C ASP A 82 4.96 -7.88 10.62
N GLU A 83 5.37 -6.89 9.81
CA GLU A 83 6.59 -6.09 10.02
C GLU A 83 6.61 -5.33 11.35
N LEU A 84 5.42 -5.05 11.90
CA LEU A 84 5.29 -4.37 13.19
C LEU A 84 5.28 -5.34 14.38
N ILE A 85 5.57 -6.64 14.23
CA ILE A 85 5.31 -7.68 15.25
C ILE A 85 5.85 -7.34 16.65
N HIS A 86 6.97 -6.64 16.73
CA HIS A 86 7.60 -6.23 18.00
C HIS A 86 7.38 -4.75 18.38
N GLN A 87 6.52 -4.04 17.64
CA GLN A 87 6.28 -2.61 17.84
C GLN A 87 5.49 -2.34 19.13
N ARG A 88 5.98 -1.39 19.92
CA ARG A 88 5.30 -0.92 21.14
C ARG A 88 4.27 0.16 20.82
N ARG A 89 3.20 0.20 21.62
CA ARG A 89 2.22 1.29 21.57
C ARG A 89 2.92 2.65 21.73
N GLY A 90 2.49 3.63 20.95
CA GLY A 90 3.03 4.98 20.94
C GLY A 90 4.28 5.17 20.07
N THR A 91 4.85 4.11 19.48
CA THR A 91 5.99 4.29 18.58
C THR A 91 5.59 5.02 17.31
N LYS A 92 6.46 5.93 16.85
CA LYS A 92 6.40 6.58 15.55
C LYS A 92 6.69 5.55 14.45
N ILE A 93 5.76 5.39 13.53
CA ILE A 93 5.90 4.55 12.34
C ILE A 93 5.65 5.40 11.10
N TRP A 94 6.25 4.98 10.00
CA TRP A 94 6.04 5.54 8.69
C TRP A 94 5.39 4.49 7.81
N LEU A 95 4.38 4.89 7.04
CA LEU A 95 3.67 4.03 6.11
C LEU A 95 3.67 4.68 4.74
N ASN A 96 3.82 3.87 3.70
CA ASN A 96 3.44 4.24 2.35
C ASN A 96 2.06 3.65 2.07
N TYR A 97 1.07 4.51 1.85
CA TYR A 97 -0.23 4.10 1.37
C TYR A 97 -0.25 4.22 -0.15
N ILE A 98 -0.56 3.10 -0.80
CA ILE A 98 -0.70 3.04 -2.25
C ILE A 98 -2.11 2.56 -2.56
N TYR A 99 -2.81 3.28 -3.41
CA TYR A 99 -4.12 2.92 -3.91
C TYR A 99 -4.13 3.04 -5.42
N GLY A 100 -4.85 2.13 -6.07
CA GLY A 100 -5.16 2.31 -7.47
C GLY A 100 -6.39 1.53 -7.92
N ASP A 101 -6.82 1.85 -9.12
CA ASP A 101 -7.88 1.14 -9.82
C ASP A 101 -7.43 0.68 -11.20
N ASP A 102 -8.03 -0.38 -11.72
CA ASP A 102 -7.90 -0.73 -13.13
C ASP A 102 -9.04 -0.13 -13.97
N ARG A 103 -8.94 -0.24 -15.30
CA ARG A 103 -10.00 0.24 -16.21
C ARG A 103 -11.32 -0.53 -16.06
N GLY A 104 -11.31 -1.69 -15.40
CA GLY A 104 -12.51 -2.45 -15.04
C GLY A 104 -13.15 -1.96 -13.73
N GLY A 105 -12.54 -0.98 -13.06
CA GLY A 105 -13.00 -0.46 -11.78
C GLY A 105 -12.62 -1.31 -10.57
N ALA A 106 -11.79 -2.35 -10.75
CA ALA A 106 -11.27 -3.12 -9.63
C ALA A 106 -10.29 -2.26 -8.85
N ARG A 107 -10.53 -2.12 -7.55
CA ARG A 107 -9.74 -1.27 -6.64
C ARG A 107 -8.82 -2.13 -5.80
N TRP A 108 -7.62 -1.62 -5.55
CA TRP A 108 -6.67 -2.20 -4.62
C TRP A 108 -6.06 -1.10 -3.74
N GLU A 109 -5.75 -1.46 -2.51
CA GLU A 109 -5.06 -0.58 -1.57
C GLU A 109 -4.06 -1.38 -0.74
N HIS A 110 -2.93 -0.75 -0.44
CA HIS A 110 -1.85 -1.34 0.34
C HIS A 110 -1.26 -0.31 1.30
N TYR A 111 -0.94 -0.77 2.50
CA TYR A 111 -0.11 -0.03 3.45
C TYR A 111 1.20 -0.79 3.59
N ILE A 112 2.30 -0.16 3.18
CA ILE A 112 3.64 -0.71 3.28
C ILE A 112 4.34 -0.02 4.44
N VAL A 113 4.90 -0.78 5.37
CA VAL A 113 5.69 -0.19 6.47
C VAL A 113 7.00 0.31 5.90
N ILE A 114 7.34 1.56 6.17
CA ILE A 114 8.64 2.11 5.79
C ILE A 114 9.57 1.93 7.00
N PRO A 115 10.64 1.12 6.89
CA PRO A 115 11.61 1.00 7.95
C PRO A 115 12.19 2.36 8.32
N GLN A 116 12.39 2.62 9.62
CA GLN A 116 12.95 3.89 10.08
C GLN A 116 14.31 4.22 9.45
N THR A 117 15.08 3.19 9.08
CA THR A 117 16.38 3.33 8.39
C THR A 117 16.28 3.85 6.96
N ARG A 118 15.12 3.73 6.31
CA ARG A 118 14.89 4.14 4.92
C ARG A 118 14.23 5.51 4.79
N PHE A 119 13.56 5.99 5.84
CA PHE A 119 12.97 7.32 5.81
C PHE A 119 14.02 8.37 6.19
N LYS A 120 14.77 8.84 5.18
CA LYS A 120 15.53 10.08 5.32
C LYS A 120 14.51 11.22 5.29
N GLU A 121 14.27 11.84 6.46
CA GLU A 121 13.62 13.15 6.54
C GLU A 121 14.45 14.11 5.67
N HIS A 122 13.97 14.35 4.45
CA HIS A 122 14.33 15.51 3.64
C HIS A 122 13.25 16.57 3.83
#